data_AF-A0A2I0KT27-F1
#
_entry.id   AF-A0A2I0KT27-F1
#
_cell.length_a   1.000
_cell.length_b   1.000
_cell.length_c   1.000
_cell.angle_alpha   90.00
_cell.angle_beta   90.00
_cell.angle_gamma   90.00
#
_symmetry.space_group_name_H-M   'P 1'
#
loop_
_entity.id
_entity.type
_entity.pdbx_description
1 polymer ?
#
loop_
_entity_poly.entity_id
_entity_poly.type
_entity_poly.pdbx_seq_one_letter_code
_entity_poly.pdbx_strand_id
1 'polypeptide(L)'
;MAVGSMSMISTANYEARQFGVRAAMPGFIARKLCPELIFVPTDFKKYTNYSDMIRKVFQKYDPNFLAASLDEAYLDITEVCKERNIPSDEIAKELRTTVFEETGLTCSAGVAPNRLLAKV
;
A
#
# COMPACT_ATOMS: atom_id res chain seq x y z
N MET A 1 4.92 13.28 9.20
CA MET A 1 5.84 13.54 8.06
C MET A 1 5.13 13.36 6.72
N ALA A 2 5.64 13.99 5.66
CA ALA A 2 5.12 13.88 4.30
C ALA A 2 6.25 13.67 3.27
N VAL A 3 5.97 12.91 2.22
CA VAL A 3 6.88 12.73 1.09
C VAL A 3 6.51 13.71 -0.02
N GLY A 4 7.47 14.48 -0.51
CA GLY A 4 7.27 15.49 -1.54
C GLY A 4 8.08 16.76 -1.27
N SER A 5 7.55 17.90 -1.68
CA SER A 5 8.19 19.20 -1.55
C SER A 5 7.21 20.28 -1.09
N MET A 6 7.69 21.52 -0.94
CA MET A 6 6.84 22.70 -0.71
C MET A 6 5.80 22.91 -1.82
N SER A 7 6.10 22.45 -3.04
CA SER A 7 5.20 22.62 -4.19
C SER A 7 4.08 21.61 -4.20
N MET A 8 4.38 20.33 -3.92
CA MET A 8 3.39 19.25 -3.97
C MET A 8 3.78 18.07 -3.07
N ILE A 9 2.79 17.49 -2.38
CA ILE A 9 2.94 16.29 -1.55
C ILE A 9 2.45 15.06 -2.33
N SER A 10 3.25 13.99 -2.33
CA SER A 10 2.88 12.69 -2.87
C SER A 10 2.07 11.87 -1.87
N THR A 11 2.48 11.83 -0.61
CA THR A 11 1.74 11.16 0.47
C THR A 11 2.14 11.69 1.85
N ALA A 12 1.35 11.37 2.87
CA ALA A 12 1.59 11.74 4.26
C ALA A 12 1.32 10.54 5.19
N ASN A 13 2.10 10.42 6.27
CA ASN A 13 1.89 9.39 7.28
C ASN A 13 0.61 9.63 8.09
N TYR A 14 0.15 8.61 8.81
CA TYR A 14 -1.11 8.68 9.56
C TYR A 14 -1.16 9.80 10.59
N GLU A 15 -0.06 10.08 11.28
CA GLU A 15 0.02 11.21 12.23
C GLU A 15 -0.20 12.57 11.54
N ALA A 16 0.46 12.81 10.40
CA ALA A 16 0.25 14.06 9.66
C ALA A 16 -1.17 14.18 9.08
N ARG A 17 -1.79 13.04 8.72
CA ARG A 17 -3.17 13.01 8.24
C ARG A 17 -4.18 13.44 9.30
N GLN A 18 -3.88 13.30 10.60
CA GLN A 18 -4.74 13.81 11.68
C GLN A 18 -4.87 15.34 11.65
N PHE A 19 -3.85 16.05 11.16
CA PHE A 19 -3.87 17.50 10.95
C PHE A 19 -4.48 17.90 9.60
N GLY A 20 -5.00 16.95 8.82
CA GLY A 20 -5.59 17.20 7.50
C GLY A 20 -4.58 17.25 6.35
N VAL A 21 -3.29 16.95 6.59
CA VAL A 21 -2.29 16.84 5.51
C VAL A 21 -2.57 15.61 4.66
N ARG A 22 -2.68 15.76 3.33
CA ARG A 22 -2.99 14.66 2.40
C ARG A 22 -2.13 14.70 1.13
N ALA A 23 -2.16 13.61 0.37
CA ALA A 23 -1.60 13.56 -0.98
C ALA A 23 -2.26 14.61 -1.90
N ALA A 24 -1.54 15.05 -2.92
CA ALA A 24 -1.95 16.11 -3.86
C ALA A 24 -2.23 17.49 -3.23
N MET A 25 -1.80 17.69 -1.98
CA MET A 25 -1.83 18.99 -1.31
C MET A 25 -0.52 19.75 -1.56
N PRO A 26 -0.57 21.07 -1.87
CA PRO A 26 0.64 21.89 -1.87
C PRO A 26 1.33 21.91 -0.51
N GLY A 27 2.64 21.70 -0.49
CA GLY A 27 3.41 21.60 0.76
C GLY A 27 3.36 22.86 1.63
N PHE A 28 3.28 24.05 1.02
CA PHE A 28 3.11 25.30 1.77
C PHE A 28 1.76 25.40 2.50
N ILE A 29 0.71 24.74 2.00
CA ILE A 29 -0.59 24.64 2.70
C ILE A 29 -0.45 23.65 3.85
N ALA A 30 0.15 22.49 3.59
CA ALA A 30 0.37 21.48 4.61
C ALA A 30 1.21 21.99 5.80
N ARG A 31 2.22 22.82 5.55
CA ARG A 31 3.02 23.46 6.61
C ARG A 31 2.22 24.44 7.47
N LYS A 32 1.16 25.07 6.93
CA LYS A 32 0.25 25.88 7.74
C LYS A 32 -0.63 25.02 8.64
N LEU A 33 -1.06 23.85 8.16
CA LEU A 33 -1.85 22.88 8.95
C LEU A 33 -1.02 22.19 10.04
N CYS A 34 0.25 21.91 9.74
CA CYS A 34 1.19 21.26 10.64
C CYS A 34 2.56 21.96 10.53
N PRO A 35 2.85 22.96 11.39
CA PRO A 35 4.11 23.72 11.35
C PRO A 35 5.36 22.86 11.53
N GLU A 36 5.24 21.78 12.31
CA GLU A 36 6.31 20.80 12.57
C GLU A 36 6.42 19.71 11.49
N LEU A 37 5.72 19.86 10.35
CA LEU A 37 5.72 18.86 9.30
C LEU A 37 7.11 18.71 8.66
N ILE A 38 7.67 17.51 8.82
CA ILE A 38 8.91 17.09 8.17
C ILE A 38 8.59 16.65 6.74
N PHE A 39 9.27 17.26 5.77
CA PHE A 39 9.24 16.88 4.35
C PHE A 39 10.42 15.97 4.03
N VAL A 40 10.12 14.85 3.37
CA VAL A 40 11.12 13.89 2.87
C VAL A 40 11.07 13.88 1.35
N PRO A 41 12.20 13.99 0.64
CA PRO A 41 12.21 13.92 -0.82
C PRO A 41 11.77 12.54 -1.32
N THR A 42 11.28 12.48 -2.55
CA THR A 42 10.90 11.22 -3.20
C THR A 42 12.13 10.38 -3.55
N ASP A 43 12.08 9.09 -3.26
CA ASP A 43 13.08 8.09 -3.66
C ASP A 43 12.40 6.92 -4.38
N PHE A 44 12.20 7.09 -5.70
CA PHE A 44 11.53 6.08 -6.52
C PHE A 44 12.32 4.77 -6.62
N LYS A 45 13.65 4.80 -6.50
CA LYS A 45 14.45 3.56 -6.52
C LYS A 45 14.09 2.71 -5.31
N LYS A 46 14.04 3.34 -4.13
CA LYS A 46 13.61 2.65 -2.91
C LYS A 46 12.18 2.12 -3.03
N TYR A 47 11.25 2.94 -3.53
CA TYR A 47 9.85 2.52 -3.66
C TYR A 47 9.69 1.32 -4.61
N THR A 48 10.35 1.34 -5.77
CA THR A 48 10.35 0.22 -6.71
C THR A 48 10.94 -1.04 -6.09
N ASN A 49 12.06 -0.93 -5.37
CA ASN A 49 12.67 -2.09 -4.71
C ASN A 49 11.70 -2.78 -3.72
N TYR A 50 11.03 -1.99 -2.87
CA TYR A 50 10.03 -2.54 -1.92
C TYR A 50 8.79 -3.09 -2.64
N SER A 51 8.30 -2.39 -3.68
CA SER A 51 7.22 -2.88 -4.53
C SER A 51 7.57 -4.25 -5.13
N ASP A 52 8.79 -4.43 -5.63
CA ASP A 52 9.22 -5.71 -6.22
C ASP A 52 9.33 -6.83 -5.17
N MET A 53 9.75 -6.52 -3.94
CA MET A 53 9.71 -7.48 -2.83
C MET A 53 8.28 -7.93 -2.53
N ILE A 54 7.35 -6.98 -2.43
CA ILE A 54 5.93 -7.27 -2.16
C ILE A 54 5.30 -8.07 -3.31
N ARG A 55 5.61 -7.72 -4.57
CA ARG A 55 5.11 -8.44 -5.74
C ARG A 55 5.57 -9.90 -5.79
N LYS A 56 6.78 -10.21 -5.32
CA LYS A 56 7.21 -11.61 -5.15
C LYS A 56 6.36 -12.38 -4.14
N VAL A 57 5.85 -11.71 -3.10
CA VAL A 57 4.87 -12.32 -2.19
C VAL A 57 3.56 -12.57 -2.92
N PHE A 58 3.05 -11.58 -3.66
CA PHE A 58 1.79 -11.71 -4.41
C PHE A 58 1.81 -12.85 -5.43
N GLN A 59 2.92 -13.05 -6.13
CA GLN A 59 3.09 -14.15 -7.10
C GLN A 59 2.91 -15.55 -6.48
N LYS A 60 3.11 -15.72 -5.17
CA LYS A 60 2.87 -16.99 -4.47
C LYS A 60 1.37 -17.32 -4.35
N TYR A 61 0.50 -16.30 -4.42
CA TYR A 61 -0.95 -16.44 -4.29
C TYR A 61 -1.68 -16.31 -5.63
N ASP A 62 -1.17 -15.49 -6.54
CA ASP A 62 -1.68 -15.34 -7.90
C ASP A 62 -0.51 -15.01 -8.84
N PRO A 63 -0.06 -15.95 -9.69
CA PRO A 63 0.99 -15.70 -10.68
C PRO A 63 0.62 -14.63 -11.73
N ASN A 64 -0.68 -14.40 -11.95
CA ASN A 64 -1.22 -13.48 -12.96
C ASN A 64 -1.82 -12.21 -12.34
N PHE A 65 -1.44 -11.87 -11.11
CA PHE A 65 -1.95 -10.70 -10.41
C PHE A 65 -1.78 -9.42 -11.24
N LEU A 66 -2.69 -8.47 -11.05
CA LEU A 66 -2.66 -7.17 -11.73
C LEU A 66 -2.10 -6.11 -10.79
N ALA A 67 -0.90 -5.61 -11.07
CA ALA A 67 -0.36 -4.43 -10.39
C ALA A 67 -1.00 -3.14 -10.94
N ALA A 68 -1.68 -2.37 -10.08
CA ALA A 68 -2.26 -1.08 -10.45
C ALA A 68 -1.26 0.08 -10.27
N SER A 69 -0.41 -0.01 -9.25
CA SER A 69 0.64 0.96 -8.93
C SER A 69 1.85 0.25 -8.29
N LEU A 70 2.73 1.01 -7.62
CA LEU A 70 3.80 0.44 -6.79
C LEU A 70 3.27 -0.16 -5.48
N ASP A 71 2.16 0.35 -4.95
CA ASP A 71 1.60 -0.01 -3.65
C ASP A 71 0.23 -0.70 -3.72
N GLU A 72 -0.32 -0.90 -4.92
CA GLU A 72 -1.62 -1.55 -5.12
C GLU A 72 -1.60 -2.67 -6.17
N ALA A 73 -2.31 -3.76 -5.87
CA ALA A 73 -2.48 -4.90 -6.75
C ALA A 73 -3.84 -5.59 -6.53
N TYR A 74 -4.31 -6.29 -7.56
CA TYR A 74 -5.47 -7.19 -7.51
C TYR A 74 -5.01 -8.62 -7.74
N LEU A 75 -5.44 -9.53 -6.88
CA LEU A 75 -5.10 -10.94 -6.94
C LEU A 75 -6.39 -11.76 -7.05
N ASP A 76 -6.38 -12.79 -7.88
CA ASP A 76 -7.38 -13.85 -7.87
C ASP A 76 -6.91 -15.01 -7.00
N ILE A 77 -7.41 -15.06 -5.77
CA ILE A 77 -7.05 -16.09 -4.78
C ILE A 77 -7.96 -17.34 -4.86
N THR A 78 -8.84 -17.44 -5.86
CA THR A 78 -9.85 -18.50 -5.95
C THR A 78 -9.22 -19.89 -5.92
N GLU A 79 -8.18 -20.13 -6.73
CA GLU A 79 -7.55 -21.44 -6.82
C GLU A 79 -6.77 -21.79 -5.54
N VAL A 80 -6.04 -20.84 -4.96
CA VAL A 80 -5.31 -21.06 -3.70
C VAL A 80 -6.26 -21.37 -2.55
N CYS A 81 -7.43 -20.70 -2.48
CA CYS A 81 -8.45 -21.01 -1.48
C CYS A 81 -8.97 -22.45 -1.64
N LYS A 82 -9.21 -22.91 -2.88
CA LYS A 82 -9.69 -24.27 -3.16
C LYS A 82 -8.63 -25.32 -2.85
N GLU A 83 -7.40 -25.15 -3.33
CA GLU A 83 -6.30 -26.10 -3.17
C GLU A 83 -5.94 -26.31 -1.69
N ARG A 84 -5.91 -25.22 -0.92
CA ARG A 84 -5.58 -25.27 0.51
C ARG A 84 -6.79 -25.57 1.40
N ASN A 85 -8.01 -25.44 0.87
CA ASN A 85 -9.26 -25.55 1.62
C ASN A 85 -9.30 -24.61 2.84
N ILE A 86 -8.89 -23.34 2.62
CA ILE A 86 -8.79 -22.27 3.63
C ILE A 86 -9.70 -21.11 3.21
N PRO A 87 -10.39 -20.44 4.15
CA PRO A 87 -11.26 -19.32 3.81
C PRO A 87 -10.44 -18.10 3.36
N SER A 88 -11.06 -17.27 2.52
CA SER A 88 -10.37 -16.18 1.81
C SER A 88 -9.84 -15.07 2.73
N ASP A 89 -10.45 -14.87 3.91
CA ASP A 89 -9.99 -13.93 4.92
C ASP A 89 -8.71 -14.39 5.62
N GLU A 90 -8.54 -15.70 5.83
CA GLU A 90 -7.30 -16.29 6.35
C GLU A 90 -6.16 -16.14 5.34
N ILE A 91 -6.40 -16.39 4.04
CA ILE A 91 -5.41 -16.15 2.98
C ILE A 91 -4.99 -14.67 2.94
N ALA A 92 -5.94 -13.74 3.05
CA ALA A 92 -5.62 -12.31 3.10
C ALA A 92 -4.83 -11.92 4.36
N LYS A 93 -5.09 -12.57 5.50
CA LYS A 93 -4.31 -12.37 6.73
C LYS A 93 -2.89 -12.94 6.60
N GLU A 94 -2.74 -14.14 6.04
CA GLU A 94 -1.45 -14.77 5.74
C GLU A 94 -0.62 -13.83 4.84
N LEU A 95 -1.20 -13.38 3.73
CA LEU A 95 -0.54 -12.47 2.78
C LEU A 95 -0.04 -11.19 3.45
N ARG A 96 -0.88 -10.52 4.25
CA ARG A 96 -0.46 -9.30 4.98
C ARG A 96 0.66 -9.58 5.97
N THR A 97 0.62 -10.74 6.64
CA THR A 97 1.65 -11.16 7.59
C THR A 97 2.96 -11.41 6.87
N THR A 98 2.95 -12.16 5.76
CA THR A 98 4.15 -12.40 4.94
C THR A 98 4.75 -11.10 4.41
N VAL A 99 3.92 -10.15 3.94
CA VAL A 99 4.40 -8.84 3.50
C VAL A 99 5.13 -8.11 4.62
N PHE A 100 4.56 -8.12 5.84
CA PHE A 100 5.19 -7.50 6.99
C PHE A 100 6.50 -8.18 7.39
N GLU A 101 6.54 -9.51 7.42
CA GLU A 101 7.75 -10.28 7.75
C GLU A 101 8.89 -10.02 6.75
N GLU A 102 8.58 -9.93 5.45
CA GLU A 102 9.57 -9.76 4.39
C GLU A 102 10.08 -8.31 4.26
N THR A 103 9.25 -7.31 4.60
CA THR A 103 9.54 -5.90 4.30
C THR A 103 9.57 -4.98 5.50
N GLY A 104 8.99 -5.39 6.63
CA GLY A 104 8.69 -4.53 7.78
C GLY A 104 7.57 -3.52 7.53
N LEU A 105 6.91 -3.56 6.37
CA LEU A 105 5.82 -2.65 6.00
C LEU A 105 4.47 -3.35 6.13
N THR A 106 3.48 -2.62 6.63
CA THR A 106 2.10 -3.11 6.71
C THR A 106 1.34 -2.83 5.43
N CYS A 107 0.41 -3.70 5.06
CA CYS A 107 -0.59 -3.42 4.02
C CYS A 107 -2.02 -3.72 4.51
N SER A 108 -2.99 -3.15 3.80
CA SER A 108 -4.42 -3.46 3.97
C SER A 108 -4.90 -4.30 2.79
N ALA A 109 -5.95 -5.10 2.99
CA ALA A 109 -6.51 -5.96 1.96
C ALA A 109 -8.03 -5.99 2.08
N GLY A 110 -8.72 -5.85 0.93
CA GLY A 110 -10.15 -6.09 0.79
C GLY A 110 -10.37 -7.40 0.02
N VAL A 111 -11.32 -8.22 0.48
CA VAL A 111 -11.66 -9.50 -0.14
C VAL A 111 -13.12 -9.46 -0.54
N ALA A 112 -13.40 -9.64 -1.82
CA ALA A 112 -14.75 -9.58 -2.36
C ALA A 112 -14.88 -10.37 -3.67
N PRO A 113 -16.11 -10.64 -4.14
CA PRO A 113 -16.35 -11.40 -5.38
C PRO A 113 -15.88 -10.73 -6.67
N ASN A 114 -15.50 -9.45 -6.63
CA ASN A 114 -14.98 -8.72 -7.79
C ASN A 114 -14.05 -7.57 -7.37
N ARG A 115 -13.25 -7.08 -8.33
CA ARG A 115 -12.25 -6.03 -8.11
C ARG A 115 -12.84 -4.70 -7.63
N LEU A 116 -14.04 -4.35 -8.08
CA LEU A 116 -14.70 -3.10 -7.68
C LEU A 116 -14.99 -3.12 -6.18
N LEU A 117 -15.64 -4.17 -5.69
CA LEU A 117 -15.98 -4.31 -4.28
C LEU A 117 -14.73 -4.52 -3.40
N ALA A 118 -13.71 -5.21 -3.92
CA ALA A 118 -12.48 -5.44 -3.16
C ALA A 118 -11.68 -4.15 -2.90
N LYS A 119 -11.88 -3.10 -3.72
CA LYS A 119 -11.14 -1.84 -3.63
C LYS A 119 -11.77 -0.81 -2.67
N VAL A 120 -13.06 -0.93 -2.38
CA VAL A 120 -13.82 0.01 -1.52
C VAL A 120 -13.27 -0.01 -0.09
#